data_AF-A0A7K2FVM6-F1
#
_entry.id   AF-A0A7K2FVM6-F1
#
_cell.length_a   1.000
_cell.length_b   1.000
_cell.length_c   1.000
_cell.angle_alpha   90.00
_cell.angle_beta   90.00
_cell.angle_gamma   90.00
#
_symmetry.space_group_name_H-M   'P 1'
#
loop_
_entity.id
_entity.type
_entity.pdbx_description
1 polymer ?
#
loop_
_entity_poly.entity_id
_entity_poly.type
_entity_poly.pdbx_seq_one_letter_code
_entity_poly.pdbx_strand_id
1 'polypeptide(L)'
;MELAIAHETIARWQFGVTTVYHFLFVPLSIGLGGIVAGLETAWVRTGKEKYFHATKFWGKLLLINIALGVVTGIFQEFQFGMNWSTYSRFVGDVFGA
;
A
#
# COMPACT_ATOMS: atom_id res chain seq x y z
N MET A 1 -26.31 -24.20 16.73
CA MET A 1 -26.36 -22.99 15.88
C MET A 1 -25.03 -22.91 15.15
N GLU A 2 -24.88 -23.66 14.06
CA GLU A 2 -23.75 -23.47 13.15
C GLU A 2 -24.06 -22.23 12.32
N LEU A 3 -23.43 -21.11 12.66
CA LEU A 3 -23.25 -20.02 11.70
C LEU A 3 -22.21 -20.50 10.68
N ALA A 4 -22.59 -21.42 9.80
CA ALA A 4 -21.78 -21.83 8.66
C ALA A 4 -21.80 -20.68 7.65
N ILE A 5 -20.99 -19.65 7.91
CA ILE A 5 -20.74 -18.58 6.94
C ILE A 5 -20.01 -19.23 5.76
N ALA A 6 -20.55 -19.06 4.55
CA ALA A 6 -19.94 -19.61 3.34
C ALA A 6 -18.48 -19.18 3.21
N HIS A 7 -17.60 -20.09 2.76
CA HIS A 7 -16.18 -19.80 2.55
C HIS A 7 -15.96 -18.56 1.66
N GLU A 8 -16.78 -18.41 0.61
CA GLU A 8 -16.76 -17.24 -0.27
C GLU A 8 -16.99 -15.93 0.50
N THR A 9 -17.95 -15.91 1.43
CA THR A 9 -18.25 -14.73 2.22
C THR A 9 -17.07 -14.33 3.10
N ILE A 10 -16.39 -15.29 3.72
CA ILE A 10 -15.19 -15.04 4.53
C ILE A 10 -14.05 -14.54 3.64
N ALA A 11 -13.83 -15.16 2.48
CA ALA A 11 -12.80 -14.76 1.53
C ALA A 11 -13.00 -13.31 1.03
N ARG A 12 -14.25 -12.93 0.75
CA ARG A 12 -14.61 -11.56 0.33
C ARG A 12 -14.38 -10.54 1.45
N TRP A 13 -14.77 -10.86 2.68
CA TRP A 13 -14.51 -10.00 3.84
C TRP A 13 -13.02 -9.86 4.12
N GLN A 14 -12.27 -10.96 4.09
CA GLN A 14 -10.83 -10.95 4.30
C GLN A 14 -10.14 -10.06 3.25
N PHE A 15 -10.47 -10.24 1.98
CA PHE A 15 -9.90 -9.43 0.89
C PHE A 15 -10.29 -7.96 1.00
N GLY A 16 -11.56 -7.67 1.30
CA GLY A 16 -12.06 -6.31 1.48
C GLY A 16 -11.37 -5.59 2.64
N VAL A 17 -11.23 -6.24 3.79
CA VAL A 17 -10.52 -5.68 4.94
C VAL A 17 -9.06 -5.40 4.60
N THR A 18 -8.34 -6.38 4.03
CA THR A 18 -6.94 -6.18 3.64
C THR A 18 -6.79 -5.02 2.64
N THR A 19 -7.70 -4.93 1.67
CA THR A 19 -7.72 -3.84 0.67
C THR A 19 -7.91 -2.48 1.33
N VAL A 20 -8.89 -2.34 2.23
CA VAL A 20 -9.13 -1.07 2.94
C VAL A 20 -7.90 -0.66 3.74
N TYR A 21 -7.31 -1.58 4.52
CA TYR A 21 -6.11 -1.28 5.30
C TYR A 21 -4.93 -0.90 4.41
N HIS A 22 -4.67 -1.64 3.33
CA HIS A 22 -3.60 -1.32 2.39
C HIS A 22 -3.80 0.08 1.77
N PHE A 23 -5.03 0.39 1.37
CA PHE A 23 -5.37 1.65 0.72
C PHE A 23 -5.36 2.87 1.65
N LEU A 24 -5.21 2.71 2.96
CA LEU A 24 -4.91 3.84 3.85
C LEU A 24 -3.48 4.35 3.61
N PHE A 25 -2.53 3.44 3.33
CA PHE A 25 -1.12 3.77 3.19
C PHE A 25 -0.78 4.24 1.77
N VAL A 26 -1.45 3.74 0.74
CA VAL A 26 -1.18 4.08 -0.67
C VAL A 26 -1.27 5.58 -0.98
N PRO A 27 -2.40 6.29 -0.75
CA PRO A 27 -2.50 7.71 -1.07
C PRO A 27 -1.59 8.57 -0.21
N LEU A 28 -1.34 8.16 1.05
CA LEU A 28 -0.38 8.82 1.92
C LEU A 28 1.05 8.70 1.38
N SER A 29 1.45 7.53 0.88
CA SER A 29 2.78 7.35 0.26
C SER A 29 2.93 8.22 -0.99
N ILE A 30 1.91 8.29 -1.84
CA ILE A 30 1.94 9.12 -3.05
C ILE A 30 2.05 10.61 -2.68
N GLY A 31 1.21 11.08 -1.74
CA GLY A 31 1.22 12.47 -1.28
C GLY A 31 2.53 12.87 -0.60
N LEU A 32 3.00 12.06 0.37
CA LEU A 32 4.26 12.28 1.07
C LEU A 32 5.46 12.18 0.13
N GLY A 33 5.43 11.27 -0.85
CA GLY A 33 6.46 11.15 -1.88
C GLY A 33 6.61 12.45 -2.69
N GLY A 34 5.48 13.04 -3.12
CA GLY A 34 5.47 14.34 -3.80
C GLY A 34 6.01 15.48 -2.91
N ILE A 35 5.59 15.53 -1.64
CA ILE A 35 6.06 16.54 -0.68
C ILE A 35 7.57 16.43 -0.44
N VAL A 36 8.07 15.22 -0.16
CA VAL A 36 9.49 14.97 0.12
C VAL A 36 10.33 15.31 -1.11
N ALA A 37 9.93 14.86 -2.30
CA ALA A 37 10.64 15.18 -3.54
C ALA A 37 10.65 16.69 -3.83
N GLY A 38 9.54 17.38 -3.58
CA GLY A 38 9.43 18.83 -3.75
C GLY A 38 10.31 19.62 -2.76
N LEU A 39 10.32 19.23 -1.49
CA LEU A 39 11.15 19.86 -0.45
C LEU A 39 12.65 19.63 -0.69
N GLU A 40 13.04 18.42 -1.09
CA GLU A 40 14.44 18.10 -1.41
C GLU A 40 14.90 18.93 -2.63
N THR A 41 14.06 18.99 -3.67
CA THR A 41 14.34 19.81 -4.85
C THR A 41 14.48 21.29 -4.49
N ALA A 42 13.63 21.80 -3.59
CA ALA A 42 13.71 23.18 -3.11
C ALA A 42 14.99 23.44 -2.29
N TRP A 43 15.43 22.49 -1.48
CA TRP A 43 16.70 22.58 -0.77
C TRP A 43 17.87 22.65 -1.74
N VAL A 44 17.99 21.69 -2.66
CA VAL A 44 19.08 21.62 -3.65
C VAL A 44 19.15 22.88 -4.51
N ARG A 45 18.01 23.47 -4.87
CA ARG A 45 17.96 24.71 -5.67
C ARG A 45 18.26 25.98 -4.89
N THR A 46 17.89 26.05 -3.61
CA THR A 46 17.93 27.31 -2.85
C THR A 46 19.01 27.37 -1.78
N GLY A 47 19.58 26.22 -1.38
CA GLY A 47 20.52 26.11 -0.26
C GLY A 47 19.91 26.45 1.11
N LYS A 48 18.58 26.62 1.23
CA LYS A 48 17.93 26.99 2.50
C LYS A 48 17.72 25.75 3.37
N GLU A 49 18.45 25.66 4.48
CA GLU A 49 18.41 24.53 5.44
C GLU A 49 17.01 24.17 5.96
N LYS A 50 16.08 25.13 6.04
CA LYS A 50 14.69 24.85 6.44
C LYS A 50 14.03 23.75 5.57
N TYR A 51 14.35 23.69 4.28
CA TYR A 51 13.81 22.68 3.38
C TYR A 51 14.47 21.32 3.58
N PHE A 52 15.76 21.30 3.93
CA PHE A 52 16.46 20.05 4.27
C PHE A 52 15.86 19.41 5.52
N HIS A 53 15.69 20.18 6.60
CA HIS A 53 15.08 19.69 7.83
C HIS A 53 13.64 19.22 7.62
N ALA A 54 12.86 19.95 6.83
CA ALA A 54 11.51 19.54 6.46
C ALA A 54 11.53 18.22 5.66
N THR A 55 12.44 18.07 4.69
CA THR A 55 12.61 16.83 3.92
C THR A 55 12.93 15.65 4.82
N LYS A 56 13.85 15.80 5.78
CA LYS A 56 14.19 14.73 6.72
C LYS A 56 13.02 14.34 7.63
N PHE A 57 12.24 15.31 8.09
CA PHE A 57 11.05 15.06 8.91
C PHE A 57 9.98 14.28 8.13
N TRP A 58 9.54 14.82 6.98
CA TRP A 58 8.52 14.18 6.17
C TRP A 58 8.99 12.87 5.54
N GLY A 59 10.28 12.78 5.20
CA GLY A 59 10.91 11.56 4.67
C GLY A 59 10.90 10.41 5.68
N LYS A 60 11.06 10.69 6.98
CA LYS A 60 10.92 9.66 8.02
C LYS A 60 9.49 9.12 8.07
N LEU A 61 8.48 9.99 7.98
CA LEU A 61 7.07 9.58 7.94
C LEU A 61 6.75 8.77 6.67
N LEU A 62 7.26 9.20 5.52
CA LEU A 62 7.13 8.47 4.26
C LEU A 62 7.69 7.04 4.37
N LEU A 63 8.89 6.88 4.93
CA LEU A 63 9.52 5.56 5.09
C LEU A 63 8.71 4.63 5.98
N ILE A 64 8.19 5.11 7.11
CA ILE A 64 7.31 4.32 8.00
C ILE A 64 6.03 3.92 7.25
N ASN A 65 5.42 4.86 6.53
CA ASN A 65 4.19 4.62 5.79
C ASN A 65 4.38 3.61 4.65
N ILE A 66 5.48 3.71 3.90
CA ILE A 66 5.85 2.74 2.87
C ILE A 66 6.04 1.35 3.48
N ALA A 67 6.74 1.24 4.61
CA ALA A 67 6.96 -0.07 5.25
C ALA A 67 5.63 -0.78 5.57
N LEU A 68 4.66 -0.06 6.14
CA LEU A 68 3.32 -0.60 6.41
C LEU A 68 2.53 -0.90 5.12
N GLY A 69 2.64 -0.03 4.12
CA GLY A 69 2.05 -0.24 2.81
C GLY A 69 2.57 -1.50 2.11
N VAL A 70 3.89 -1.73 2.13
CA VAL A 70 4.52 -2.91 1.52
C VAL A 70 4.05 -4.18 2.22
N VAL A 71 4.06 -4.21 3.56
CA VAL A 71 3.60 -5.37 4.33
C VAL A 71 2.17 -5.72 3.95
N THR A 72 1.26 -4.75 4.03
CA THR A 72 -0.16 -4.97 3.70
C THR A 72 -0.39 -5.34 2.22
N GLY A 73 0.41 -4.79 1.30
CA GLY A 73 0.33 -5.10 -0.13
C GLY A 73 0.77 -6.52 -0.45
N ILE A 74 1.87 -6.99 0.15
CA ILE A 74 2.34 -8.38 0.02
C ILE A 74 1.27 -9.35 0.54
N PHE A 75 0.66 -9.04 1.69
CA PHE A 75 -0.45 -9.84 2.21
C PHE A 75 -1.61 -9.92 1.21
N GLN A 76 -1.95 -8.81 0.55
CA GLN A 76 -3.02 -8.77 -0.45
C GLN A 76 -2.66 -9.54 -1.73
N GLU A 77 -1.42 -9.43 -2.19
CA GLU A 77 -0.92 -10.16 -3.37
C GLU A 77 -1.06 -11.68 -3.17
N PHE A 78 -0.63 -12.19 -2.02
CA PHE A 78 -0.75 -13.63 -1.74
C PHE A 78 -2.19 -14.10 -1.58
N GLN A 79 -3.16 -13.23 -1.27
CA GLN A 79 -4.58 -13.63 -1.25
C GLN A 79 -5.07 -14.09 -2.61
N PHE A 80 -4.51 -13.57 -3.72
CA PHE A 80 -4.84 -14.04 -5.07
C PHE A 80 -4.42 -15.50 -5.30
N GLY A 81 -3.31 -15.93 -4.70
CA GLY A 81 -2.83 -17.31 -4.78
C GLY A 81 -3.55 -18.28 -3.83
N MET A 82 -4.05 -17.77 -2.70
CA MET A 82 -4.72 -18.58 -1.67
C MET A 82 -6.22 -18.69 -1.92
N ASN A 83 -6.99 -17.66 -1.55
CA ASN A 83 -8.45 -17.68 -1.53
C ASN A 83 -9.09 -17.44 -2.91
N TRP A 84 -8.32 -16.94 -3.87
CA TRP A 84 -8.79 -16.63 -5.23
C TRP A 84 -8.05 -17.43 -6.31
N SER A 85 -7.53 -18.62 -5.98
CA SER A 85 -6.71 -19.43 -6.89
C SER A 85 -7.42 -19.79 -8.20
N THR A 86 -8.72 -20.08 -8.18
CA THR A 86 -9.50 -20.33 -9.40
C THR A 86 -9.58 -19.10 -10.30
N TYR A 87 -9.79 -17.90 -9.72
CA TYR A 87 -9.75 -16.64 -10.46
C TYR A 87 -8.37 -16.43 -11.09
N SER A 88 -7.31 -16.61 -10.30
CA SER A 88 -5.93 -16.45 -10.76
C SER A 88 -5.56 -17.42 -11.88
N ARG A 89 -6.07 -18.66 -11.88
CA ARG A 89 -5.88 -19.60 -13.01
C ARG A 89 -6.71 -19.21 -14.24
N PHE A 90 -7.88 -18.62 -14.04
CA PHE A 90 -8.80 -18.29 -15.11
C PHE A 90 -8.38 -17.03 -15.89
N VAL A 91 -7.88 -16.00 -15.20
CA VAL A 91 -7.49 -14.71 -15.82
C VAL A 91 -6.02 -14.34 -15.61
N GLY A 92 -5.20 -15.21 -15.02
CA GLY A 92 -3.81 -14.90 -14.66
C GLY A 92 -2.94 -14.47 -15.84
N ASP A 93 -3.15 -15.06 -17.02
CA ASP A 93 -2.41 -14.73 -18.24
C ASP A 93 -2.63 -13.28 -18.72
N VAL A 94 -3.69 -12.61 -18.25
CA VAL A 94 -3.99 -11.20 -18.57
C VAL A 94 -3.79 -10.29 -17.35
N PHE A 95 -4.26 -10.71 -16.19
CA PHE A 95 -4.23 -9.89 -14.98
C PHE A 95 -2.83 -9.83 -14.34
N GLY A 96 -2.01 -10.87 -14.52
CA GLY A 96 -0.66 -10.97 -13.92
C GLY A 96 0.50 -10.79 -14.90
N ALA A 97 0.23 -10.61 -16.20
CA ALA A 97 1.23 -10.33 -17.24
C ALA A 97 1.51 -8.82 -17.36
#